data_AF-A0A371H6T7-F1
#
_entry.id   AF-A0A371H6T7-F1
#
_cell.length_a   1.000
_cell.length_b   1.000
_cell.length_c   1.000
_cell.angle_alpha   90.00
_cell.angle_beta   90.00
_cell.angle_gamma   90.00
#
_symmetry.space_group_name_H-M   'P 1'
#
loop_
_entity.id
_entity.type
_entity.pdbx_description
1 polymer ?
#
loop_
_entity_poly.entity_id
_entity_poly.type
_entity_poly.pdbx_seq_one_letter_code
_entity_poly.pdbx_strand_id
1 'polypeptide(L)'
;MEAIRPSCINLSICMRRILIEEEIKPIRQQQRRLNPTLLDVVKKEVTKLLAAGIIYPISDSQWVSPVQVVPKKSGMTVTKNQHDELVPTRIQNSWRETRKDHFPLPFIDQVLEKHAGKSHYYFLDGFSGYMQIHIAPKD
;
A
#
# COMPACT_ATOMS: atom_id res chain seq x y z
N MET A 1 -5.46 -14.26 1.37
CA MET A 1 -5.12 -12.84 1.22
C MET A 1 -4.38 -12.44 2.47
N GLU A 2 -3.26 -11.74 2.38
CA GLU A 2 -2.46 -11.40 3.55
C GLU A 2 -2.80 -9.97 3.98
N ALA A 3 -3.06 -9.76 5.27
CA ALA A 3 -3.34 -8.43 5.81
C ALA A 3 -2.07 -7.81 6.39
N ILE A 4 -2.02 -6.48 6.38
CA ILE A 4 -0.84 -5.73 6.81
C ILE A 4 -0.85 -5.60 8.34
N ARG A 5 0.23 -6.04 8.99
CA ARG A 5 0.57 -5.80 10.40
C ARG A 5 1.81 -4.89 10.53
N PRO A 6 1.62 -3.60 10.77
CA PRO A 6 2.68 -2.59 10.96
C PRO A 6 3.54 -2.86 12.20
N SER A 7 4.80 -2.40 12.23
CA SER A 7 5.80 -2.87 13.21
C SER A 7 6.46 -1.83 14.13
N CYS A 8 5.96 -0.58 14.28
CA CYS A 8 6.76 0.42 15.01
C CYS A 8 6.03 1.35 15.98
N ILE A 9 4.72 1.62 15.81
CA ILE A 9 4.00 2.56 16.71
C ILE A 9 3.18 1.75 17.72
N ASN A 10 3.31 2.09 19.01
CA ASN A 10 2.58 1.43 20.08
C ASN A 10 1.07 1.45 19.79
N LEU A 11 0.40 0.29 19.90
CA LEU A 11 -1.04 0.14 19.66
C LEU A 11 -1.91 1.06 20.54
N SER A 12 -1.38 1.54 21.67
CA SER A 12 -2.07 2.50 22.54
C SER A 12 -2.11 3.92 22.01
N ILE A 13 -1.24 4.28 21.05
CA ILE A 13 -1.08 5.65 20.55
C ILE A 13 -2.01 5.92 19.36
N CYS A 14 -2.05 5.02 18.37
CA CYS A 14 -2.87 5.22 17.18
C CYS A 14 -3.09 3.90 16.43
N MET A 15 -4.33 3.66 16.00
CA MET A 15 -4.70 2.58 15.09
C MET A 15 -5.48 3.16 13.92
N ARG A 16 -5.16 2.70 12.71
CA ARG A 16 -5.88 3.02 11.49
C ARG A 16 -7.13 2.15 11.39
N ARG A 17 -8.29 2.79 11.23
CA ARG A 17 -9.55 2.11 10.89
C ARG A 17 -9.88 2.28 9.42
N ILE A 18 -10.40 1.23 8.79
CA ILE A 18 -10.89 1.27 7.41
C ILE A 18 -12.41 1.42 7.46
N LEU A 19 -12.90 2.64 7.21
CA LEU A 19 -14.33 2.90 7.16
C LEU A 19 -14.88 2.51 5.78
N ILE A 20 -15.77 1.53 5.76
CA ILE A 20 -16.48 1.06 4.56
C ILE A 20 -17.87 1.71 4.54
N GLU A 21 -18.40 2.03 3.36
CA GLU A 21 -19.79 2.49 3.26
C GLU A 21 -20.75 1.35 3.60
N GLU A 22 -21.81 1.66 4.36
CA GLU A 22 -22.73 0.66 4.94
C GLU A 22 -23.46 -0.18 3.87
N GLU A 23 -23.53 0.27 2.63
CA GLU A 23 -24.19 -0.43 1.52
C GLU A 23 -23.25 -1.35 0.71
N ILE A 24 -21.94 -1.35 1.00
CA ILE A 24 -20.96 -2.12 0.23
C ILE A 24 -20.81 -3.53 0.81
N LYS A 25 -21.12 -4.53 -0.02
CA LYS A 25 -20.92 -5.94 0.29
C LYS A 25 -19.46 -6.34 0.06
N PRO A 26 -18.92 -7.31 0.84
CA PRO A 26 -17.59 -7.82 0.63
C PRO A 26 -17.42 -8.41 -0.77
N ILE A 27 -16.34 -8.00 -1.45
CA ILE A 27 -16.02 -8.46 -2.81
C ILE A 27 -14.80 -9.38 -2.78
N ARG A 28 -14.97 -10.59 -3.33
CA ARG A 28 -13.86 -11.49 -3.65
C ARG A 28 -13.50 -11.42 -5.12
N GLN A 29 -12.53 -10.59 -5.47
CA GLN A 29 -12.00 -10.49 -6.82
C GLN A 29 -11.00 -11.63 -7.08
N GLN A 30 -11.13 -12.29 -8.23
CA GLN A 30 -10.19 -13.33 -8.65
C GLN A 30 -8.83 -12.74 -9.04
N GLN A 31 -7.76 -13.47 -8.73
CA GLN A 31 -6.40 -13.09 -9.12
C GLN A 31 -6.24 -13.14 -10.64
N ARG A 32 -5.70 -12.07 -11.23
CA ARG A 32 -5.36 -12.05 -12.66
C ARG A 32 -4.19 -13.00 -12.93
N ARG A 33 -4.19 -13.63 -14.11
CA ARG A 33 -3.07 -14.47 -14.57
C ARG A 33 -1.77 -13.67 -14.58
N LEU A 34 -0.75 -14.20 -13.91
CA LEU A 34 0.61 -13.65 -13.90
C LEU A 34 1.53 -14.56 -14.71
N ASN A 35 2.52 -13.98 -15.38
CA ASN A 35 3.63 -14.73 -15.99
C ASN A 35 4.42 -15.46 -14.88
N PRO A 36 4.87 -16.72 -15.08
CA PRO A 36 5.70 -17.44 -14.13
C PRO A 36 6.84 -16.62 -13.50
N THR A 37 7.56 -15.83 -14.30
CA THR A 37 8.67 -14.98 -13.80
C THR A 37 8.18 -13.95 -12.78
N LEU A 38 7.02 -13.33 -13.03
CA LEU A 38 6.43 -12.36 -12.11
C LEU A 38 5.87 -13.04 -10.87
N LEU A 39 5.36 -14.27 -11.00
CA LEU A 39 4.86 -15.05 -9.87
C LEU A 39 5.98 -15.33 -8.86
N ASP A 40 7.18 -15.68 -9.33
CA ASP A 40 8.33 -15.92 -8.45
C ASP A 40 8.79 -14.65 -7.73
N VAL A 41 8.76 -13.51 -8.41
CA VAL A 41 9.02 -12.20 -7.79
C VAL A 41 7.98 -11.90 -6.70
N VAL A 42 6.69 -12.10 -6.99
CA VAL A 42 5.61 -11.89 -6.01
C VAL A 42 5.80 -12.78 -4.80
N LYS A 43 6.07 -14.07 -4.99
CA LYS A 43 6.32 -15.00 -3.87
C LYS A 43 7.49 -14.54 -3.00
N LYS A 44 8.60 -14.14 -3.62
CA LYS A 44 9.79 -13.65 -2.90
C LYS A 44 9.49 -12.40 -2.07
N GLU A 45 8.77 -11.43 -2.63
CA GLU A 45 8.38 -10.22 -1.90
C GLU A 45 7.39 -10.51 -0.78
N VAL A 46 6.40 -11.38 -1.01
CA VAL A 46 5.46 -11.85 0.02
C VAL A 46 6.21 -12.50 1.19
N THR A 47 7.15 -13.42 0.91
CA THR A 47 7.93 -14.07 1.97
C THR A 47 8.76 -13.07 2.77
N LYS A 48 9.33 -12.04 2.13
CA LYS A 48 10.06 -10.98 2.85
C LYS A 48 9.14 -10.18 3.76
N LEU A 49 7.97 -9.79 3.27
CA LEU A 49 6.99 -9.02 4.05
C LEU A 49 6.47 -9.85 5.24
N LEU A 50 6.24 -11.14 5.03
CA LEU A 50 5.84 -12.06 6.09
C LEU A 50 6.94 -12.22 7.14
N ALA A 51 8.19 -12.40 6.71
CA ALA A 51 9.35 -12.51 7.62
C ALA A 51 9.59 -11.21 8.40
N ALA A 52 9.33 -10.05 7.80
CA ALA A 52 9.38 -8.75 8.47
C ALA A 52 8.19 -8.51 9.42
N GLY A 53 7.21 -9.42 9.46
CA GLY A 53 5.98 -9.26 10.24
C GLY A 53 5.05 -8.18 9.71
N ILE A 54 5.32 -7.64 8.52
CA ILE A 54 4.52 -6.58 7.87
C ILE A 54 3.19 -7.13 7.39
N ILE A 55 3.10 -8.42 7.11
CA ILE A 55 1.85 -9.08 6.73
C ILE A 55 1.65 -10.39 7.50
N TYR A 56 0.41 -10.89 7.53
CA TYR A 56 0.07 -12.19 8.13
C TYR A 56 -0.97 -12.96 7.29
N PRO A 57 -0.96 -14.30 7.34
CA PRO A 57 -1.89 -15.11 6.56
C PRO A 57 -3.32 -15.02 7.12
N ILE A 58 -4.30 -14.81 6.23
CA ILE A 58 -5.73 -14.92 6.50
C ILE A 58 -6.36 -15.92 5.53
N SER A 59 -7.08 -16.89 6.08
CA SER A 59 -7.72 -17.97 5.32
C SER A 59 -9.19 -17.68 4.99
N ASP A 60 -9.87 -16.93 5.84
CA ASP A 60 -11.34 -16.76 5.88
C ASP A 60 -11.85 -15.39 5.41
N SER A 61 -10.97 -14.52 4.90
CA SER A 61 -11.36 -13.19 4.43
C SER A 61 -12.42 -13.24 3.33
N GLN A 62 -13.52 -12.53 3.55
CA GLN A 62 -14.53 -12.26 2.52
C GLN A 62 -14.10 -11.15 1.55
N TRP A 63 -13.06 -10.39 1.88
CA TRP A 63 -12.48 -9.37 1.00
C TRP A 63 -11.25 -9.92 0.31
N VAL A 64 -11.26 -9.91 -1.03
CA VAL A 64 -10.11 -10.31 -1.85
C VAL A 64 -9.88 -9.29 -2.96
N SER A 65 -8.80 -8.50 -2.90
CA SER A 65 -8.28 -7.69 -4.01
C SER A 65 -7.08 -8.35 -4.73
N PRO A 66 -7.03 -8.42 -6.06
CA PRO A 66 -5.93 -9.08 -6.76
C PRO A 66 -4.60 -8.34 -6.55
N VAL A 67 -3.51 -9.10 -6.38
CA VAL A 67 -2.15 -8.55 -6.32
C VAL A 67 -1.73 -8.08 -7.70
N GLN A 68 -1.20 -6.87 -7.75
CA GLN A 68 -0.74 -6.23 -8.95
C GLN A 68 0.74 -5.86 -8.84
N VAL A 69 1.54 -6.32 -9.80
CA VAL A 69 2.97 -5.98 -9.87
C VAL A 69 3.13 -4.73 -10.73
N VAL A 70 3.70 -3.68 -10.14
CA VAL A 70 4.05 -2.45 -10.85
C VAL A 70 5.58 -2.33 -10.88
N PRO A 71 6.21 -2.40 -12.07
CA PRO A 71 7.64 -2.16 -12.20
C PRO A 71 8.01 -0.74 -11.76
N LYS A 72 8.99 -0.59 -10.86
CA LYS A 72 9.43 0.73 -10.38
C LYS A 72 10.35 1.39 -11.41
N LYS A 73 10.14 2.69 -11.68
CA LYS A 73 10.93 3.47 -12.66
C LYS A 73 12.42 3.62 -12.34
N SER A 74 12.85 3.38 -11.10
CA SER A 74 14.27 3.48 -10.71
C SER A 74 15.10 2.22 -11.03
N GLY A 75 14.49 1.26 -11.74
CA GLY A 75 15.08 0.00 -12.19
C GLY A 75 14.01 -0.74 -12.98
N MET A 76 13.81 -0.33 -14.23
CA MET A 76 12.72 -0.80 -15.08
C MET A 76 12.96 -2.26 -15.47
N THR A 77 12.24 -3.21 -14.88
CA THR A 77 12.18 -4.58 -15.42
C THR A 77 11.25 -4.55 -16.64
N VAL A 78 11.86 -4.32 -17.80
CA VAL A 78 11.18 -4.50 -19.07
C VAL A 78 10.96 -5.99 -19.27
N THR A 79 9.71 -6.44 -19.23
CA THR A 79 9.40 -7.84 -19.53
C THR A 79 9.29 -7.97 -21.04
N LYS A 80 10.16 -8.79 -21.63
CA LYS A 80 10.05 -9.20 -23.04
C LYS A 80 8.80 -10.05 -23.21
N ASN A 81 7.96 -9.71 -24.18
CA ASN A 81 6.87 -10.58 -24.63
C ASN A 81 7.46 -11.87 -25.26
N GLN A 82 6.63 -12.88 -25.56
CA GLN A 82 7.00 -14.05 -26.37
C GLN A 82 7.59 -13.69 -27.74
N HIS A 83 7.37 -12.45 -28.19
CA HIS A 83 7.91 -11.87 -29.44
C HIS A 83 9.05 -10.86 -29.18
N ASP A 84 9.67 -10.87 -28.01
CA ASP A 84 10.80 -10.00 -27.62
C ASP A 84 10.50 -8.48 -27.57
N GLU A 85 9.23 -8.09 -27.70
CA GLU A 85 8.78 -6.70 -27.61
C GLU A 85 8.66 -6.21 -26.16
N LEU A 86 9.02 -4.94 -25.96
CA LEU A 86 9.06 -4.26 -24.66
C LEU A 86 7.73 -3.52 -24.42
N VAL A 87 6.80 -4.12 -23.67
CA VAL A 87 5.47 -3.53 -23.44
C VAL A 87 5.36 -2.91 -22.04
N PRO A 88 5.17 -1.58 -21.92
CA PRO A 88 4.86 -0.94 -20.64
C PRO A 88 3.37 -1.07 -20.32
N THR A 89 3.00 -1.94 -19.35
CA THR A 89 1.60 -2.08 -18.93
C THR A 89 1.28 -1.09 -17.82
N ARG A 90 0.52 -0.02 -18.13
CA ARG A 90 -0.07 0.88 -17.11
C ARG A 90 -1.37 0.27 -16.62
N ILE A 91 -1.60 0.27 -15.30
CA ILE A 91 -2.77 -0.38 -14.72
C ILE A 91 -3.59 0.59 -13.85
N GLN A 92 -4.91 0.38 -13.87
CA GLN A 92 -5.95 1.22 -13.27
C GLN A 92 -6.39 0.63 -11.91
N ASN A 93 -6.57 1.49 -10.91
CA ASN A 93 -6.63 1.12 -9.49
C ASN A 93 -8.07 1.02 -8.96
N SER A 94 -8.31 0.11 -8.01
CA SER A 94 -9.60 -0.26 -7.40
C SER A 94 -9.79 0.34 -5.98
N TRP A 95 -9.74 1.66 -5.82
CA TRP A 95 -9.84 2.32 -4.49
C TRP A 95 -11.17 3.06 -4.24
N ARG A 96 -12.25 2.67 -4.92
CA ARG A 96 -13.53 3.40 -4.87
C ARG A 96 -14.46 3.01 -3.72
N GLU A 97 -14.11 1.99 -2.94
CA GLU A 97 -15.01 1.36 -1.96
C GLU A 97 -14.80 1.87 -0.51
N THR A 98 -13.72 2.60 -0.23
CA THR A 98 -13.45 3.12 1.12
C THR A 98 -13.97 4.56 1.27
N ARG A 99 -14.63 4.86 2.40
CA ARG A 99 -15.00 6.24 2.76
C ARG A 99 -13.74 7.09 2.91
N LYS A 100 -13.79 8.31 2.37
CA LYS A 100 -12.69 9.28 2.52
C LYS A 100 -12.81 10.00 3.84
N ASP A 101 -11.81 9.81 4.70
CA ASP A 101 -11.65 10.66 5.88
C ASP A 101 -11.21 12.07 5.45
N HIS A 102 -11.90 13.08 5.96
CA HIS A 102 -11.62 14.49 5.67
C HIS A 102 -10.84 15.10 6.83
N PHE A 103 -9.61 14.62 7.03
CA PHE A 103 -8.71 15.25 7.99
C PHE A 103 -8.30 16.64 7.46
N PRO A 104 -8.52 17.73 8.24
CA PRO A 104 -8.23 19.08 7.78
C PRO A 104 -6.71 19.28 7.70
N LEU A 105 -6.17 19.25 6.49
CA LEU A 105 -4.78 19.62 6.24
C LEU A 105 -4.65 21.15 6.19
N PRO A 106 -3.65 21.75 6.86
CA PRO A 106 -3.41 23.18 6.75
C PRO A 106 -3.00 23.54 5.31
N PHE A 107 -3.32 24.76 4.89
CA PHE A 107 -2.84 25.28 3.61
C PHE A 107 -1.31 25.40 3.62
N ILE A 108 -0.70 25.19 2.46
CA ILE A 108 0.76 25.22 2.29
C ILE A 108 1.32 26.57 2.76
N ASP A 109 0.66 27.69 2.42
CA ASP A 109 1.11 29.03 2.80
C ASP A 109 1.18 29.22 4.32
N GLN A 110 0.22 28.67 5.07
CA GLN A 110 0.21 28.74 6.54
C GLN A 110 1.37 27.96 7.17
N VAL A 111 1.76 26.85 6.54
CA VAL A 111 2.93 26.08 6.97
C VAL A 111 4.19 26.88 6.64
N LEU A 112 4.31 27.42 5.43
CA LEU A 112 5.48 28.19 5.01
C LEU A 112 5.71 29.45 5.86
N GLU A 113 4.65 30.19 6.18
CA GLU A 113 4.72 31.39 7.03
C GLU A 113 5.26 31.06 8.44
N LYS A 114 4.80 29.96 9.04
CA LYS A 114 5.29 29.48 10.36
C LYS A 114 6.77 29.06 10.34
N HIS A 115 7.30 28.75 9.17
CA HIS A 115 8.69 28.34 8.99
C HIS A 115 9.59 29.49 8.54
N ALA A 116 9.04 30.63 8.11
CA ALA A 116 9.81 31.78 7.65
C ALA A 116 10.74 32.34 8.75
N GLY A 117 11.93 32.82 8.36
CA GLY A 117 12.89 33.45 9.26
C GLY A 117 13.75 32.49 10.11
N LYS A 118 13.61 31.17 9.95
CA LYS A 118 14.51 30.20 10.59
C LYS A 118 15.83 30.08 9.81
N SER A 119 16.94 29.96 10.55
CA SER A 119 18.29 29.88 9.97
C SER A 119 18.66 28.49 9.44
N HIS A 120 18.00 27.44 9.93
CA HIS A 120 18.30 26.05 9.58
C HIS A 120 17.01 25.24 9.44
N TYR A 121 17.01 24.30 8.49
CA TYR A 121 15.90 23.39 8.23
C TYR A 121 16.42 21.97 8.08
N TYR A 122 15.68 21.01 8.64
CA TYR A 122 15.94 19.58 8.48
C TYR A 122 14.72 18.93 7.85
N PHE A 123 14.93 18.18 6.78
CA PHE A 123 13.88 17.39 6.13
C PHE A 123 14.01 15.94 6.57
N LEU A 124 12.92 15.40 7.13
CA LEU A 124 12.82 13.98 7.45
C LEU A 124 11.85 13.36 6.45
N ASP A 125 12.29 12.31 5.78
CA ASP A 125 11.45 11.58 4.84
C ASP A 125 10.65 10.50 5.58
N GLY A 126 9.33 10.51 5.39
CA GLY A 126 8.38 9.57 5.98
C GLY A 126 8.16 8.33 5.12
N PHE A 127 9.10 7.93 4.27
CA PHE A 127 8.94 6.86 3.26
C PHE A 127 8.28 5.59 3.79
N SER A 128 8.67 5.15 4.99
CA SER A 128 8.13 3.94 5.63
C SER A 128 6.95 4.19 6.57
N GLY A 129 6.50 5.43 6.74
CA GLY A 129 5.48 5.82 7.71
C GLY A 129 4.17 5.04 7.57
N TYR A 130 3.79 4.70 6.33
CA TYR A 130 2.61 3.86 6.06
C TYR A 130 2.67 2.46 6.68
N MET A 131 3.88 1.91 6.85
CA MET A 131 4.10 0.57 7.39
C MET A 131 4.29 0.56 8.90
N GLN A 132 4.17 1.72 9.58
CA GLN A 132 4.40 1.86 11.02
C GLN A 132 3.10 1.90 11.85
N ILE A 133 1.97 2.33 11.25
CA ILE A 133 0.69 2.54 11.95
C ILE A 133 -0.23 1.33 11.82
N HIS A 134 -0.50 0.64 12.93
CA HIS A 134 -1.32 -0.58 12.98
C HIS A 134 -2.72 -0.43 12.38
N ILE A 135 -3.17 -1.43 11.61
CA ILE A 135 -4.58 -1.58 11.23
C ILE A 135 -5.33 -2.16 12.43
N ALA A 136 -6.53 -1.65 12.71
CA ALA A 136 -7.37 -2.17 13.77
C ALA A 136 -7.71 -3.64 13.53
N PRO A 137 -7.58 -4.56 14.51
CA PRO A 137 -7.79 -6.00 14.29
C PRO A 137 -9.18 -6.42 13.82
N LYS A 138 -10.16 -5.51 13.88
CA LYS A 138 -11.54 -5.73 13.45
C LYS A 138 -11.74 -5.46 11.95
N ASP A 139 -10.77 -4.81 11.32
CA ASP A 139 -10.75 -4.45 9.90
C ASP A 139 -9.75 -5.35 9.15
#